data_AF-A0A1W6KFD7-F1
#
_entry.id   AF-A0A1W6KFD7-F1
#
_cell.length_a   1.000
_cell.length_b   1.000
_cell.length_c   1.000
_cell.angle_alpha   90.00
_cell.angle_beta   90.00
_cell.angle_gamma   90.00
#
_symmetry.space_group_name_H-M   'P 1'
#
loop_
_entity.id
_entity.type
_entity.pdbx_description
1 polymer ?
#
loop_
_entity_poly.entity_id
_entity_poly.type
_entity_poly.pdbx_seq_one_letter_code
_entity_poly.pdbx_strand_id
1 'polypeptide(L)'
;MDQKVKNQVYVNAISRLQNWYTQFELARWFSLGESNTDSKRIARTSINRKLYPEGHPGKRGANVSDVLVAGLLDHLHDEGYDLSTLQFDATGKVIDLKKRPIKKGG
;
A
#
# COMPACT_ATOMS: atom_id res chain seq x y z
N MET A 1 -5.32 6.93 18.48
CA MET A 1 -5.05 7.80 17.31
C MET A 1 -6.38 8.27 16.74
N ASP A 2 -6.56 9.58 16.61
CA ASP A 2 -7.79 10.18 16.08
C ASP A 2 -8.03 9.80 14.60
N GLN A 3 -9.29 9.82 14.15
CA GLN A 3 -9.65 9.47 12.77
C GLN A 3 -9.03 10.42 11.73
N LYS A 4 -8.91 11.72 12.03
CA LYS A 4 -8.25 12.67 11.12
C LYS A 4 -6.78 12.32 10.98
N VAL A 5 -6.10 11.98 12.08
CA VAL A 5 -4.69 11.58 12.07
C VAL A 5 -4.50 10.30 11.27
N LYS A 6 -5.33 9.27 11.49
CA LYS A 6 -5.28 8.02 10.70
C LYS A 6 -5.43 8.28 9.21
N ASN A 7 -6.42 9.09 8.82
CA ASN A 7 -6.65 9.44 7.42
C ASN A 7 -5.43 10.16 6.84
N GLN A 8 -4.87 11.14 7.55
CA GLN A 8 -3.72 11.91 7.08
C GLN A 8 -2.49 11.02 6.88
N VAL A 9 -2.16 10.18 7.86
CA VAL A 9 -1.00 9.27 7.77
C VAL A 9 -1.17 8.30 6.61
N TYR A 10 -2.35 7.68 6.49
CA TYR A 10 -2.64 6.76 5.40
C TYR A 10 -2.54 7.43 4.02
N VAL A 11 -3.16 8.60 3.84
CA VAL A 11 -3.16 9.34 2.58
C VAL A 11 -1.73 9.74 2.19
N ASN A 12 -0.92 10.22 3.14
CA ASN A 12 0.47 10.60 2.88
C ASN A 12 1.31 9.41 2.37
N ALA A 13 1.26 8.28 3.11
CA ALA A 13 2.00 7.08 2.75
C ALA A 13 1.58 6.53 1.37
N ILE A 14 0.28 6.38 1.14
CA ILE A 14 -0.21 5.84 -0.14
C ILE A 14 0.06 6.79 -1.30
N SER A 15 -0.10 8.11 -1.13
CA SER A 15 0.18 9.08 -2.19
C SER A 15 1.66 9.09 -2.56
N ARG A 16 2.56 8.92 -1.58
CA ARG A 16 3.99 8.79 -1.83
C ARG A 16 4.32 7.52 -2.63
N LEU A 17 3.78 6.38 -2.20
CA LEU A 17 3.95 5.10 -2.91
C LEU A 17 3.39 5.14 -4.34
N GLN A 18 2.31 5.88 -4.60
CA GLN A 18 1.73 6.04 -5.94
C GLN A 18 2.66 6.75 -6.94
N ASN A 19 3.69 7.47 -6.47
CA ASN A 19 4.68 8.07 -7.37
C ASN A 19 5.64 7.02 -7.97
N TRP A 20 5.74 5.85 -7.35
CA TRP A 20 6.71 4.80 -7.72
C TRP A 20 6.04 3.53 -8.23
N TYR A 21 4.82 3.26 -7.78
CA TYR A 21 4.12 2.01 -8.04
C TYR A 21 2.73 2.27 -8.61
N THR A 22 2.28 1.34 -9.46
CA THR A 22 0.96 1.47 -10.07
C THR A 22 -0.14 1.17 -9.05
N GLN A 23 -1.37 1.64 -9.32
CA GLN A 23 -2.53 1.27 -8.50
C GLN A 23 -2.78 -0.24 -8.46
N PHE A 24 -2.32 -0.99 -9.47
CA PHE A 24 -2.42 -2.45 -9.48
C PHE A 24 -1.46 -3.10 -8.48
N GLU A 25 -0.24 -2.59 -8.34
CA GLU A 25 0.71 -3.11 -7.36
C GLU A 25 0.27 -2.80 -5.93
N LEU A 26 -0.21 -1.58 -5.69
CA LEU A 26 -0.81 -1.22 -4.42
C LEU A 26 -1.96 -2.15 -4.06
N ALA A 27 -2.89 -2.37 -4.99
CA ALA A 27 -4.00 -3.30 -4.76
C ALA A 27 -3.53 -4.73 -4.47
N ARG A 28 -2.49 -5.20 -5.18
CA ARG A 28 -1.89 -6.52 -5.00
C ARG A 28 -1.35 -6.72 -3.58
N TRP A 29 -0.68 -5.73 -2.99
CA TRP A 29 -0.15 -5.86 -1.62
C TRP A 29 -1.27 -5.94 -0.58
N PHE A 30 -2.31 -5.13 -0.75
CA PHE A 30 -3.50 -5.14 0.11
C PHE A 30 -4.40 -6.36 -0.10
N SER A 31 -4.12 -7.18 -1.13
CA SER A 31 -4.75 -8.47 -1.38
C SER A 31 -3.78 -9.64 -1.20
N LEU A 32 -2.77 -9.52 -0.34
CA LEU A 32 -1.79 -10.59 -0.02
C LEU A 32 -1.13 -11.22 -1.25
N GLY A 33 -0.86 -10.43 -2.29
CA GLY A 33 -0.22 -10.93 -3.51
C GLY A 33 -1.16 -11.67 -4.47
N GLU A 34 -2.46 -11.78 -4.17
CA GLU A 34 -3.41 -12.52 -4.99
C GLU A 34 -3.43 -12.05 -6.45
N SER A 35 -3.37 -13.01 -7.38
CA SER A 35 -3.46 -12.76 -8.81
C SER A 35 -4.90 -12.58 -9.30
N ASN A 36 -5.89 -12.96 -8.49
CA ASN A 36 -7.32 -12.82 -8.82
C ASN A 36 -7.69 -11.35 -9.05
N THR A 37 -8.32 -11.08 -10.19
CA THR A 37 -8.78 -9.74 -10.60
C THR A 37 -9.81 -9.16 -9.64
N ASP A 38 -10.69 -9.99 -9.06
CA ASP A 38 -11.76 -9.52 -8.19
C ASP A 38 -11.24 -9.03 -6.83
N SER A 39 -10.36 -9.79 -6.19
CA SER A 39 -9.70 -9.40 -4.93
C SER A 39 -8.95 -8.08 -5.09
N LYS A 40 -8.19 -7.93 -6.19
CA LYS A 40 -7.49 -6.69 -6.53
C LYS A 40 -8.46 -5.53 -6.78
N ARG A 41 -9.61 -5.76 -7.42
CA ARG A 41 -10.64 -4.72 -7.64
C ARG A 41 -11.25 -4.24 -6.32
N ILE A 42 -11.53 -5.17 -5.40
CA ILE A 42 -12.04 -4.86 -4.06
C ILE A 42 -11.02 -4.04 -3.29
N ALA A 43 -9.75 -4.49 -3.24
CA ALA A 43 -8.66 -3.79 -2.58
C ALA A 43 -8.48 -2.37 -3.14
N ARG A 44 -8.40 -2.24 -4.47
CA ARG A 44 -8.28 -0.94 -5.16
C ARG A 44 -9.43 0.01 -4.81
N THR A 45 -10.67 -0.50 -4.82
CA THR A 45 -11.85 0.30 -4.47
C THR A 45 -11.78 0.79 -3.02
N SER A 46 -11.36 -0.09 -2.10
CA SER A 46 -11.16 0.24 -0.68
C SER A 46 -10.09 1.32 -0.49
N ILE A 47 -8.95 1.20 -1.17
CA ILE A 47 -7.87 2.20 -1.17
C ILE A 47 -8.40 3.54 -1.68
N ASN A 48 -8.99 3.57 -2.87
CA ASN A 48 -9.46 4.81 -3.51
C ASN A 48 -10.48 5.57 -2.65
N ARG A 49 -11.43 4.85 -2.02
CA ARG A 49 -12.41 5.46 -1.13
C ARG A 49 -11.80 6.17 0.08
N LYS A 50 -10.59 5.78 0.50
CA LYS A 50 -9.85 6.45 1.58
C LYS A 50 -9.06 7.65 1.09
N LEU A 51 -8.75 7.73 -0.21
CA LEU A 51 -8.03 8.84 -0.84
C LEU A 51 -8.95 9.97 -1.35
N TYR A 52 -10.26 9.75 -1.41
CA TYR A 52 -11.20 10.79 -1.82
C TYR A 52 -11.08 12.05 -0.95
N PRO A 53 -11.40 13.24 -1.50
CA PRO A 53 -11.43 14.47 -0.73
C PRO A 53 -12.50 14.41 0.37
N GLU A 54 -12.32 15.22 1.41
CA GLU A 54 -13.33 15.41 2.46
C GLU A 54 -14.65 15.90 1.84
N GLY A 55 -15.78 15.36 2.32
CA GLY A 55 -17.11 15.64 1.78
C GLY A 55 -17.55 14.77 0.58
N HIS A 56 -16.66 13.96 -0.01
CA HIS A 56 -17.08 13.04 -1.08
C HIS A 56 -18.02 11.93 -0.55
N PRO A 57 -19.16 11.62 -1.20
CA PRO A 57 -20.16 10.68 -0.67
C PRO A 57 -19.63 9.25 -0.50
N GLY A 58 -18.67 8.85 -1.35
CA GLY A 58 -17.99 7.57 -1.26
C GLY A 58 -16.80 7.52 -0.28
N LYS A 59 -16.48 8.63 0.41
CA LYS A 59 -15.34 8.69 1.33
C LYS A 59 -15.47 7.65 2.43
N ARG A 60 -14.35 7.01 2.74
CA ARG A 60 -14.20 6.13 3.91
C ARG A 60 -12.99 6.56 4.72
N GLY A 61 -13.04 6.29 6.03
CA GLY A 61 -11.92 6.50 6.93
C GLY A 61 -10.94 5.33 6.88
N ALA A 62 -9.65 5.60 7.06
CA ALA A 62 -8.65 4.57 7.26
C ALA A 62 -8.80 3.96 8.66
N ASN A 63 -8.73 2.63 8.76
CA ASN A 63 -8.67 1.93 10.03
C ASN A 63 -7.20 1.79 10.51
N VAL A 64 -6.98 1.19 11.68
CA VAL A 64 -5.62 1.05 12.24
C VAL A 64 -4.74 0.14 11.38
N SER A 65 -5.30 -0.95 10.85
CA SER A 65 -4.58 -1.88 9.97
C SER A 65 -4.16 -1.23 8.66
N ASP A 66 -5.00 -0.37 8.09
CA ASP A 66 -4.69 0.42 6.89
C ASP A 66 -3.46 1.30 7.13
N VAL A 67 -3.44 2.02 8.25
CA VAL A 67 -2.32 2.90 8.64
C VAL A 67 -1.05 2.09 8.88
N LEU A 68 -1.17 0.97 9.57
CA LEU A 68 -0.04 0.07 9.85
C LEU A 68 0.58 -0.46 8.54
N VAL A 69 -0.24 -1.02 7.65
CA VAL A 69 0.23 -1.61 6.39
C VAL A 69 0.82 -0.53 5.47
N ALA A 70 0.14 0.60 5.31
CA ALA A 70 0.66 1.70 4.49
C ALA A 70 1.99 2.22 5.02
N GLY A 71 2.10 2.43 6.34
CA GLY A 71 3.34 2.88 6.98
C GLY A 71 4.48 1.87 6.86
N LEU A 72 4.21 0.57 7.01
CA LEU A 72 5.21 -0.48 6.84
C LEU A 72 5.73 -0.55 5.40
N LEU A 73 4.84 -0.52 4.41
CA LEU A 73 5.23 -0.53 2.99
C LEU A 73 6.07 0.70 2.63
N ASP A 74 5.64 1.87 3.08
CA ASP A 74 6.32 3.14 2.85
C ASP A 74 7.69 3.18 3.52
N HIS A 75 7.82 2.66 4.75
CA HIS A 75 9.10 2.48 5.42
C HIS A 75 10.03 1.49 4.69
N LEU A 76 9.52 0.33 4.27
CA LEU A 76 10.29 -0.64 3.50
C LEU A 76 10.78 -0.05 2.17
N HIS A 77 9.95 0.74 1.49
CA HIS A 77 10.41 1.49 0.33
C HIS A 77 11.58 2.41 0.71
N ASP A 78 11.45 3.26 1.73
CA ASP A 78 12.51 4.18 2.16
C ASP A 78 13.83 3.45 2.53
N GLU A 79 13.74 2.27 3.15
CA GLU A 79 14.88 1.38 3.45
C GLU A 79 15.53 0.74 2.21
N GLY A 80 15.06 1.10 1.02
CA GLY A 80 15.61 0.66 -0.25
C GLY A 80 15.07 -0.67 -0.74
N TYR A 81 13.98 -1.20 -0.17
CA TYR A 81 13.35 -2.40 -0.71
C TYR A 81 12.53 -2.12 -1.97
N ASP A 82 12.49 -3.11 -2.87
CA ASP A 82 11.67 -3.11 -4.07
C ASP A 82 10.34 -3.82 -3.79
N LEU A 83 9.31 -3.05 -3.49
CA LEU A 83 8.00 -3.60 -3.14
C LEU A 83 7.32 -4.34 -4.30
N SER A 84 7.74 -4.11 -5.55
CA SER A 84 7.23 -4.89 -6.69
C SER A 84 7.56 -6.38 -6.55
N THR A 85 8.65 -6.69 -5.85
CA THR A 85 9.13 -8.06 -5.59
C THR A 85 8.52 -8.71 -4.36
N LEU A 86 7.66 -7.99 -3.60
CA LEU A 86 7.03 -8.52 -2.39
C LEU A 86 6.16 -9.74 -2.72
N GLN A 87 6.47 -10.88 -2.11
CA GLN A 87 5.74 -12.13 -2.28
C GLN A 87 5.17 -12.63 -0.95
N PHE A 88 4.01 -13.29 -1.02
CA PHE A 88 3.32 -13.86 0.12
C PHE A 88 3.08 -15.36 -0.11
N ASP A 89 3.03 -16.15 0.96
CA ASP A 89 2.50 -17.51 0.93
C ASP A 89 0.97 -17.55 1.06
N ALA A 90 0.39 -18.75 0.97
CA ALA A 90 -1.05 -18.97 1.09
C ALA A 90 -1.65 -18.59 2.46
N THR A 91 -0.80 -18.38 3.48
CA THR A 91 -1.20 -17.95 4.82
C THR A 91 -0.98 -16.45 5.06
N GLY A 92 -0.51 -15.73 4.04
CA GLY A 92 -0.23 -14.29 4.10
C GLY A 92 1.13 -13.93 4.72
N LYS A 93 2.05 -14.88 4.89
CA LYS A 93 3.42 -14.57 5.33
C LYS A 93 4.26 -14.04 4.18
N VAL A 94 5.09 -13.04 4.45
CA VAL A 94 6.08 -12.56 3.47
C VAL A 94 7.16 -13.61 3.26
N ILE A 95 7.35 -14.05 2.02
CA ILE A 95 8.34 -15.10 1.67
C ILE A 95 9.53 -14.57 0.88
N ASP A 96 9.37 -13.48 0.13
CA ASP A 96 10.46 -12.81 -0.57
C ASP A 96 10.19 -11.30 -0.66
N LEU A 97 11.27 -10.52 -0.54
CA LEU A 97 11.31 -9.08 -0.75
C LEU A 97 12.76 -8.67 -1.03
N LYS A 98 13.03 -8.23 -2.25
CA LYS A 98 14.38 -7.89 -2.69
C LYS A 98 14.70 -6.44 -2.35
N LYS A 99 15.97 -6.17 -2.05
CA LYS A 99 16.49 -4.80 -2.03
C LYS A 99 16.68 -4.29 -3.46
N ARG A 100 16.39 -3.01 -3.68
CA ARG A 100 16.70 -2.33 -4.93
C ARG A 100 18.21 -2.43 -5.17
N PRO A 101 18.65 -2.67 -6.42
CA PRO A 101 20.07 -2.71 -6.72
C PRO A 101 20.69 -1.38 -6.31
N ILE A 102 21.71 -1.45 -5.44
CA ILE A 102 22.52 -0.28 -5.10
C ILE A 102 23.12 0.19 -6.42
N LYS A 103 22.74 1.36 -6.91
CA LYS A 103 23.49 2.02 -7.99
C LYS A 103 24.89 2.26 -7.41
N LYS A 104 25.84 1.39 -7.74
CA LYS A 104 27.26 1.73 -7.60
C LYS A 104 27.44 2.97 -8.48
N GLY A 105 27.73 4.10 -7.85
CA GLY A 105 27.90 5.37 -8.54
C GLY A 105 28.87 5.22 -9.71
N GLY A 106 28.49 5.80 -10.84
CA GLY A 106 29.45 6.15 -11.90
C GLY A 106 30.19 7.43 -11.54
#